data_AF-A0A6C1P9W7-F1
#
_entry.id   AF-A0A6C1P9W7-F1
#
_cell.length_a   1.000
_cell.length_b   1.000
_cell.length_c   1.000
_cell.angle_alpha   90.00
_cell.angle_beta   90.00
_cell.angle_gamma   90.00
#
_symmetry.space_group_name_H-M   'P 1'
#
loop_
_entity.id
_entity.type
_entity.pdbx_description
1 polymer ?
#
loop_
_entity_poly.entity_id
_entity_poly.type
_entity_poly.pdbx_seq_one_letter_code
_entity_poly.pdbx_strand_id
1 'polypeptide(L)' 'MDKKFNNAFREALRGFITEGKSVSVSGLGTFKPVHMKQHEAENEDGLKVLVPPRDTIEFTPEGT' A
#
# COMPACT_ATOMS: atom_id res chain seq x y z
N MET A 1 -9.19 9.84 19.42
CA MET A 1 -8.80 10.45 18.13
C MET A 1 -10.01 11.10 17.50
N ASP A 2 -9.86 12.32 17.01
CA ASP A 2 -10.94 13.08 16.36
C ASP A 2 -11.16 12.60 14.91
N LYS A 3 -12.42 12.55 14.46
CA LYS A 3 -12.79 12.18 13.09
C LYS A 3 -12.16 13.11 12.04
N LYS A 4 -12.04 14.41 12.36
CA LYS A 4 -11.41 15.40 11.47
C LYS A 4 -9.94 15.10 11.25
N PHE A 5 -9.23 14.75 12.32
CA PHE A 5 -7.82 14.37 12.24
C PHE A 5 -7.63 13.13 11.36
N ASN A 6 -8.40 12.07 11.58
CA ASN A 6 -8.28 10.85 10.79
C ASN A 6 -8.56 11.06 9.30
N ASN A 7 -9.52 11.92 8.96
CA ASN A 7 -9.80 12.26 7.57
C ASN A 7 -8.65 13.05 6.94
N ALA A 8 -8.19 14.11 7.61
CA ALA A 8 -7.07 14.93 7.12
C ALA A 8 -5.79 14.10 6.98
N PHE A 9 -5.52 13.21 7.95
CA PHE A 9 -4.39 12.29 7.89
C PHE A 9 -4.48 11.34 6.70
N ARG A 10 -5.65 10.73 6.45
CA ARG A 10 -5.87 9.85 5.29
C ARG A 10 -5.69 10.59 3.97
N GLU A 11 -6.20 11.81 3.86
CA GLU A 11 -6.05 12.62 2.64
C GLU A 11 -4.60 12.99 2.36
N ALA A 12 -3.86 13.44 3.40
CA ALA A 12 -2.45 13.73 3.28
C ALA A 12 -1.64 12.48 2.88
N LEU A 13 -1.87 11.35 3.56
CA LEU A 13 -1.19 10.10 3.27
C LEU A 13 -1.46 9.64 1.82
N ARG A 14 -2.71 9.73 1.37
CA ARG A 14 -3.10 9.41 -0.01
C ARG A 14 -2.40 10.31 -1.02
N GLY A 15 -2.31 11.61 -0.75
CA GLY A 15 -1.61 12.56 -1.63
C GLY A 15 -0.16 12.16 -1.85
N PHE A 16 0.60 11.96 -0.78
CA PHE A 16 2.01 11.56 -0.88
C PHE A 16 2.20 10.21 -1.59
N ILE A 17 1.36 9.22 -1.30
CA ILE A 17 1.46 7.89 -1.92
C ILE A 17 1.13 7.95 -3.41
N THR A 18 0.14 8.77 -3.82
CA THR A 18 -0.22 8.94 -5.24
C THR A 18 0.92 9.57 -6.05
N GLU A 19 1.77 10.36 -5.40
CA GLU A 19 3.01 10.90 -5.98
C GLU A 19 4.17 9.89 -6.01
N GLY A 20 3.94 8.64 -5.58
CA GLY A 20 4.97 7.60 -5.52
C GLY A 20 5.95 7.76 -4.36
N LYS A 21 5.63 8.58 -3.35
CA LYS A 21 6.49 8.81 -2.19
C LYS A 21 6.21 7.78 -1.09
N SER A 22 7.28 7.30 -0.47
CA SER A 22 7.19 6.56 0.80
C SER A 22 6.95 7.53 1.95
N VAL A 23 6.11 7.14 2.90
CA VAL A 23 5.74 7.96 4.07
C VAL A 23 6.04 7.18 5.34
N SER A 24 6.95 7.68 6.17
CA SER A 24 7.22 7.14 7.49
C SER A 24 6.54 8.00 8.56
N VAL A 25 5.78 7.35 9.43
CA VAL A 25 5.07 7.99 10.55
C VAL A 25 5.61 7.39 11.84
N SER A 26 6.32 8.22 12.61
CA SER A 26 6.87 7.84 13.91
C SER A 26 5.76 7.37 14.86
N GLY A 27 6.01 6.26 15.55
CA GLY A 27 5.06 5.56 16.40
C GLY A 27 4.05 4.67 15.66
N LEU A 28 4.14 4.55 14.33
CA LEU A 28 3.19 3.78 13.52
C LEU A 28 3.90 2.82 12.56
N GLY A 29 4.72 3.35 11.66
CA GLY A 29 5.34 2.56 10.60
C GLY A 29 5.53 3.33 9.30
N THR A 30 5.87 2.59 8.25
CA THR A 30 6.17 3.12 6.92
C THR A 30 5.20 2.58 5.89
N PHE A 31 4.64 3.49 5.08
CA PHE A 31 3.83 3.19 3.90
C PHE A 31 4.69 3.36 2.66
N LYS A 32 4.73 2.35 1.80
CA LYS A 32 5.53 2.35 0.58
C LYS A 32 4.65 2.00 -0.62
N PRO A 33 4.57 2.85 -1.66
CA PRO A 33 3.96 2.47 -2.92
C PRO A 33 4.84 1.42 -3.62
N VAL A 34 4.23 0.33 -4.06
CA VAL A 34 4.91 -0.78 -4.74
C VAL A 34 4.18 -1.09 -6.04
N HIS A 35 4.93 -1.02 -7.14
CA HIS A 35 4.44 -1.46 -8.43
C HIS A 35 4.63 -2.96 -8.56
N MET A 36 3.55 -3.72 -8.47
CA MET A 36 3.58 -5.16 -8.72
C MET A 36 3.57 -5.42 -10.22
N LYS A 37 4.63 -6.07 -10.70
CA LYS A 37 4.70 -6.52 -12.10
C LYS A 37 3.71 -7.65 -12.35
N GLN A 38 3.37 -7.79 -13.62
CA GLN A 38 2.65 -8.95 -14.11
C GLN A 38 3.40 -10.24 -13.72
N HIS A 39 2.67 -11.23 -13.24
CA HIS A 39 3.23 -12.53 -12.89
C HIS A 39 2.19 -13.64 -13.13
N GLU A 40 2.66 -14.88 -13.20
CA GLU A 40 1.79 -16.05 -13.22
C GLU A 40 1.45 -16.46 -11.79
N ALA A 41 0.19 -16.78 -11.54
CA ALA A 41 -0.28 -17.35 -10.28
C ALA A 41 -1.22 -18.54 -10.58
N GLU A 42 -1.41 -19.41 -9.60
CA GLU A 42 -2.43 -20.45 -9.67
C GLU A 42 -3.72 -19.93 -9.04
N ASN A 43 -4.86 -20.11 -9.72
CA ASN A 43 -6.16 -19.76 -9.15
C ASN A 43 -6.68 -20.89 -8.23
N GLU A 44 -7.83 -20.67 -7.59
CA GLU A 44 -8.42 -21.64 -6.66
C GLU A 44 -8.77 -23.00 -7.30
N ASP A 45 -8.90 -23.04 -8.63
CA ASP A 45 -9.19 -24.25 -9.42
C ASP A 45 -7.93 -24.99 -9.91
N GLY A 46 -6.72 -24.53 -9.52
CA GLY A 46 -5.45 -25.12 -9.95
C GLY A 46 -5.00 -24.70 -11.37
N LEU A 47 -5.67 -23.72 -11.98
CA LEU A 47 -5.33 -23.21 -13.31
C LEU A 47 -4.31 -22.08 -13.19
N LYS A 48 -3.28 -22.11 -14.06
CA LYS A 48 -2.34 -21.00 -14.20
C LYS A 48 -3.04 -19.82 -14.85
N VAL A 49 -3.04 -18.70 -14.14
CA VAL A 49 -3.60 -17.42 -14.59
C VAL A 49 -2.52 -16.35 -14.62
N LEU A 50 -2.67 -15.40 -15.55
CA LEU A 50 -1.82 -14.23 -15.62
C LEU A 50 -2.41 -13.14 -14.73
N VAL A 51 -1.67 -12.75 -13.69
CA VAL A 51 -2.05 -11.65 -12.81
C VAL A 51 -1.57 -10.34 -13.44
N PRO A 52 -2.47 -9.39 -13.75
CA PRO A 52 -2.09 -8.12 -14.35
C PRO A 52 -1.24 -7.28 -13.39
N PRO A 53 -0.43 -6.35 -13.91
CA PRO A 53 0.31 -5.42 -13.07
C PRO A 53 -0.65 -4.53 -12.28
N ARG A 54 -0.28 -4.19 -11.05
CA ARG A 54 -1.07 -3.30 -10.19
C ARG A 54 -0.18 -2.54 -9.23
N ASP A 55 -0.61 -1.33 -8.89
CA ASP A 55 0.02 -0.58 -7.81
C ASP A 55 -0.62 -0.97 -6.48
N THR A 56 0.23 -1.27 -5.50
CA THR A 56 -0.17 -1.59 -4.13
C THR A 56 0.53 -0.66 -3.15
N ILE A 57 0.06 -0.66 -1.91
CA ILE A 57 0.71 0.03 -0.80
C ILE A 57 1.11 -1.04 0.19
N GLU A 58 2.41 -1.17 0.44
CA GLU A 58 2.93 -2.00 1.51
C GLU A 58 3.05 -1.17 2.79
N PHE A 59 2.71 -1.78 3.92
CA PHE A 59 2.85 -1.18 5.23
C PHE A 59 3.78 -2.03 6.09
N THR A 60 4.83 -1.40 6.61
CA THR A 60 5.75 -2.00 7.58
C THR A 60 5.57 -1.30 8.93
N PRO A 61 5.11 -2.00 9.98
CA PRO A 61 4.98 -1.41 11.30
C PRO A 61 6.35 -1.07 11.90
N GLU A 62 6.40 -0.02 12.73
CA GLU A 62 7.63 0.32 13.44
C GLU A 62 7.89 -0.69 14.58
N GLY A 63 9.12 -1.18 14.71
CA GLY A 63 9.53 -2.10 15.77
C GLY A 63 9.27 -3.59 15.50
N THR A 64 9.09 -3.97 14.23
CA THR A 64 9.10 -5.39 13.80
C THR A 64 10.51 -5.84 13.47
#